data_AF-A0A6S7DIE8-F1
#
_entry.id   AF-A0A6S7DIE8-F1
#
_cell.length_a   1.000
_cell.length_b   1.000
_cell.length_c   1.000
_cell.angle_alpha   90.00
_cell.angle_beta   90.00
_cell.angle_gamma   90.00
#
_symmetry.space_group_name_H-M   'P 1'
#
loop_
_entity.id
_entity.type
_entity.pdbx_description
1 polymer ?
#
loop_
_entity_poly.entity_id
_entity_poly.type
_entity_poly.pdbx_seq_one_letter_code
_entity_poly.pdbx_strand_id
1 'polypeptide(L)'
;MVAFSIGSKNDAGDARAIWMATQMPGKSVAVETEAQQAALALHRIRQQKIKFRTMQRNCLRGLLPEYGEVMGKSRQLWTRQFRGA
;
A
#
# COMPACT_ATOMS: atom_id res chain seq x y z
N MET A 1 -1.48 18.33 -14.73
CA MET A 1 -0.96 16.97 -15.03
C MET A 1 0.52 16.99 -14.69
N VAL A 2 0.92 16.56 -13.49
CA VAL A 2 2.34 16.61 -13.08
C VAL A 2 3.00 15.32 -13.55
N ALA A 3 3.94 15.49 -14.49
CA ALA A 3 4.74 14.42 -15.05
C ALA A 3 5.66 13.80 -13.97
N PHE A 4 5.77 12.48 -14.00
CA PHE A 4 6.68 11.69 -13.18
C PHE A 4 8.13 12.08 -13.52
N SER A 5 8.78 12.84 -12.64
CA SER A 5 10.16 13.30 -12.79
C SER A 5 11.13 12.16 -12.46
N ILE A 6 11.67 11.52 -13.50
CA ILE A 6 12.81 10.59 -13.39
C ILE A 6 14.08 11.44 -13.45
N GLY A 7 14.45 12.06 -12.33
CA GLY A 7 15.64 12.94 -12.31
C GLY A 7 16.08 13.44 -10.94
N SER A 8 15.20 13.55 -9.95
CA SER A 8 15.57 14.03 -8.61
C SER A 8 16.08 12.91 -7.69
N LYS A 9 17.02 12.09 -8.18
CA LYS A 9 17.63 11.01 -7.39
C LYS A 9 18.65 11.48 -6.34
N ASN A 10 18.87 12.79 -6.25
CA ASN A 10 19.82 13.39 -5.33
C ASN A 10 19.24 14.70 -4.77
N ASP A 11 18.11 14.60 -4.07
CA ASP A 11 17.53 15.75 -3.38
C ASP A 11 18.51 16.18 -2.27
N ALA A 12 19.24 17.27 -2.52
CA ALA A 12 20.14 17.86 -1.53
C ALA A 12 19.40 18.19 -0.23
N GLY A 13 18.08 18.41 -0.30
CA GLY A 13 17.18 18.49 0.85
C GLY A 13 17.13 17.19 1.64
N ASP A 14 16.91 16.04 0.99
CA ASP A 14 16.91 14.72 1.65
C ASP A 14 18.28 14.42 2.29
N ALA A 15 19.37 14.70 1.58
CA ALA A 15 20.73 14.49 2.11
C ALA A 15 21.00 15.35 3.35
N ARG A 16 20.58 16.63 3.32
CA ARG A 16 20.68 17.54 4.47
C ARG A 16 19.77 17.10 5.61
N ALA A 17 18.57 16.62 5.33
CA ALA A 17 17.63 16.13 6.34
C ALA A 17 18.17 14.88 7.06
N ILE A 18 18.75 13.93 6.32
CA ILE A 18 19.43 12.75 6.89
C ILE A 18 20.61 13.20 7.76
N TRP A 19 21.48 14.07 7.23
CA TRP A 19 22.63 14.59 7.97
C TRP A 19 22.20 15.28 9.26
N MET A 20 21.19 16.14 9.21
CA MET A 20 20.64 16.80 10.40
C MET A 20 20.04 15.79 11.38
N ALA A 21 19.29 14.80 10.91
CA ALA A 21 18.67 13.78 11.77
C ALA A 21 19.71 12.96 12.56
N THR A 22 20.86 12.63 11.96
CA THR A 22 21.97 11.96 12.65
C THR A 22 22.62 12.80 13.74
N GLN A 23 22.54 14.13 13.64
CA GLN A 23 23.13 15.05 14.62
C GLN A 23 22.16 15.41 15.76
N MET A 24 20.87 15.07 15.64
CA MET A 24 19.88 15.35 16.69
C MET A 24 20.00 14.33 17.83
N PRO A 25 19.97 14.76 19.10
CA PRO A 25 19.88 13.84 20.23
C PRO A 25 18.54 13.08 20.13
N GLY A 26 18.62 11.77 19.86
CA GLY A 26 17.47 10.89 19.77
C GLY A 26 16.87 10.59 21.15
N LYS A 27 15.54 10.50 21.22
CA LYS A 27 14.87 9.93 22.39
C LYS A 27 15.06 8.42 22.36
N SER A 28 15.46 7.83 23.49
CA SER A 28 15.44 6.39 23.65
C SER A 28 14.02 5.88 23.42
N VAL A 29 13.83 5.04 22.41
CA VAL A 29 12.56 4.38 22.15
C VAL A 29 12.48 3.18 23.07
N ALA A 30 11.40 3.08 23.86
CA ALA A 30 11.15 1.90 24.67
C ALA A 30 11.06 0.67 23.77
N VAL A 31 11.67 -0.44 24.19
CA VAL A 31 11.52 -1.72 23.48
C VAL A 31 10.04 -2.11 23.55
N GLU A 32 9.41 -2.23 22.39
CA GLU A 32 8.01 -2.65 22.28
C GLU A 32 7.82 -4.00 22.96
N THR A 33 6.81 -4.10 23.80
CA THR A 33 6.44 -5.38 24.42
C THR A 33 6.00 -6.37 23.34
N GLU A 34 6.16 -7.66 23.60
CA GLU A 34 5.75 -8.71 22.66
C GLU A 34 4.29 -8.58 22.21
N ALA A 35 3.41 -8.19 23.14
CA ALA A 35 2.00 -7.92 22.87
C ALA A 35 1.79 -6.74 21.91
N GLN A 36 2.53 -5.64 22.08
CA GLN A 36 2.47 -4.48 21.19
C GLN A 36 3.00 -4.83 19.79
N GLN A 37 4.12 -5.56 19.73
CA GLN A 37 4.68 -6.03 18.46
C GLN A 37 3.73 -6.98 17.72
N ALA A 38 3.06 -7.90 18.43
CA ALA A 38 2.04 -8.79 17.87
C ALA A 38 0.84 -8.01 17.31
N ALA A 39 0.34 -7.00 18.05
CA ALA A 39 -0.74 -6.14 17.58
C ALA A 39 -0.36 -5.38 16.28
N LEU A 40 0.85 -4.83 16.23
CA LEU A 40 1.38 -4.17 15.02
C LEU A 40 1.52 -5.13 13.84
N ALA A 41 1.98 -6.37 14.09
CA ALA A 41 2.07 -7.41 13.07
C ALA A 41 0.68 -7.74 12.48
N LEU A 42 -0.34 -7.90 13.33
CA LEU A 42 -1.72 -8.14 12.89
C LEU A 42 -2.25 -6.98 12.03
N HIS A 43 -1.98 -5.74 12.42
CA HIS A 43 -2.35 -4.57 11.64
C HIS A 43 -1.67 -4.57 10.25
N ARG A 44 -0.38 -4.87 10.17
CA ARG A 44 0.36 -4.96 8.90
C ARG A 44 -0.22 -6.05 8.00
N ILE A 45 -0.49 -7.24 8.54
CA ILE A 45 -1.11 -8.35 7.80
C ILE A 45 -2.48 -7.94 7.26
N ARG A 46 -3.32 -7.28 8.08
CA ARG A 46 -4.62 -6.78 7.64
C ARG A 46 -4.49 -5.80 6.47
N GLN A 47 -3.55 -4.85 6.56
CA GLN A 47 -3.31 -3.87 5.49
C GLN A 47 -2.84 -4.55 4.20
N GLN A 48 -1.92 -5.52 4.30
CA GLN A 48 -1.44 -6.29 3.16
C GLN A 48 -2.56 -7.08 2.48
N LYS A 49 -3.43 -7.73 3.27
CA LYS A 49 -4.61 -8.44 2.74
C LYS A 49 -5.56 -7.49 1.98
N ILE A 50 -5.76 -6.27 2.48
CA ILE A 50 -6.59 -5.27 1.80
C ILE A 50 -5.96 -4.87 0.46
N LYS A 51 -4.66 -4.61 0.44
CA LYS A 51 -3.92 -4.24 -0.78
C LYS A 51 -3.98 -5.36 -1.82
N PHE A 52 -3.67 -6.60 -1.44
CA PHE A 52 -3.73 -7.74 -2.36
C PHE A 52 -5.13 -7.97 -2.93
N ARG A 53 -6.17 -7.88 -2.11
CA ARG A 53 -7.56 -8.01 -2.58
C ARG A 53 -7.91 -6.93 -3.62
N THR A 54 -7.47 -5.70 -3.42
CA THR A 54 -7.71 -4.61 -4.39
C THR A 54 -6.90 -4.82 -5.66
N MET A 55 -5.64 -5.21 -5.54
CA MET A 55 -4.75 -5.53 -6.67
C MET A 55 -5.33 -6.65 -7.54
N GLN A 56 -5.72 -7.78 -6.94
CA GLN A 56 -6.32 -8.91 -7.65
C GLN A 56 -7.60 -8.49 -8.37
N ARG A 57 -8.46 -7.69 -7.73
CA ARG A 57 -9.68 -7.18 -8.37
C ARG A 57 -9.37 -6.31 -9.59
N ASN A 58 -8.37 -5.44 -9.49
CA ASN A 58 -7.97 -4.58 -10.61
C ASN A 58 -7.35 -5.40 -11.74
N CYS A 59 -6.55 -6.41 -11.43
CA CYS A 59 -6.01 -7.35 -12.41
C CYS A 59 -7.14 -8.05 -13.18
N LEU A 60 -8.10 -8.65 -12.46
CA LEU A 60 -9.24 -9.31 -13.10
C LEU A 60 -10.08 -8.35 -13.95
N ARG A 61 -10.24 -7.09 -13.54
CA ARG A 61 -10.92 -6.07 -14.38
C ARG A 61 -10.19 -5.72 -15.66
N GLY A 62 -8.86 -5.83 -15.67
CA GLY A 62 -8.07 -5.63 -16.89
C GLY A 62 -8.18 -6.82 -17.83
N LEU A 63 -8.20 -8.04 -17.29
CA LEU A 63 -8.16 -9.28 -18.08
C LEU A 63 -9.54 -9.72 -18.60
N LEU A 64 -10.59 -9.66 -17.78
CA LEU A 64 -11.92 -10.18 -18.15
C LEU A 64 -12.54 -9.56 -19.42
N PRO A 65 -12.34 -8.26 -19.72
CA PRO A 65 -12.82 -7.69 -20.98
C PRO A 65 -12.24 -8.36 -22.23
N GLU A 66 -11.05 -8.94 -22.15
CA GLU A 66 -10.44 -9.71 -23.26
C GLU A 66 -11.26 -10.97 -23.60
N TYR A 67 -12.04 -11.47 -22.64
CA TYR A 67 -12.93 -12.63 -22.78
C TYR A 67 -14.40 -12.23 -22.98
N GLY A 68 -14.69 -10.94 -23.21
CA GLY A 68 -16.05 -10.42 -23.36
C GLY A 68 -16.80 -10.17 -22.05
N GLU A 69 -16.16 -10.40 -20.89
CA GLU A 69 -16.78 -10.24 -19.58
C GLU A 69 -16.52 -8.85 -18.98
N VAL A 70 -17.57 -8.04 -18.88
CA VAL A 70 -17.49 -6.68 -18.32
C VAL A 70 -17.92 -6.67 -16.85
N MET A 71 -17.00 -6.24 -16.00
CA MET A 71 -17.19 -6.25 -14.55
C MET A 71 -17.57 -4.90 -13.97
N GLY A 72 -18.44 -4.91 -12.97
CA GLY A 72 -18.84 -3.71 -12.23
C GLY A 72 -17.67 -2.98 -11.53
N LYS A 73 -17.66 -1.64 -11.63
CA LYS A 73 -16.60 -0.79 -11.04
C LYS A 73 -16.64 -0.77 -9.50
N SER A 74 -17.81 -0.89 -8.88
CA SER A 74 -17.94 -0.87 -7.41
C SER A 74 -17.66 -2.23 -6.77
N ARG A 75 -17.25 -2.24 -5.49
CA ARG A 75 -17.03 -3.48 -4.73
C ARG A 75 -18.32 -4.29 -4.58
N GLN A 76 -19.45 -3.62 -4.39
CA GLN A 76 -20.75 -4.27 -4.23
C GLN A 76 -21.17 -4.97 -5.52
N LEU A 77 -21.04 -4.30 -6.68
CA LEU A 77 -21.34 -4.90 -7.97
C LEU A 77 -20.43 -6.08 -8.27
N TRP A 78 -19.11 -5.93 -8.06
CA TRP A 78 -18.14 -7.02 -8.19
C TRP A 78 -18.54 -8.24 -7.36
N THR A 79 -18.91 -8.01 -6.10
CA THR A 79 -19.26 -9.11 -5.19
C THR A 79 -20.58 -9.76 -5.60
N ARG A 80 -21.55 -9.00 -6.10
CA ARG A 80 -22.84 -9.54 -6.56
C ARG A 80 -22.69 -10.43 -7.79
N GLN A 81 -21.81 -10.03 -8.71
CA GLN A 81 -21.58 -10.73 -9.98
C GLN A 81 -20.93 -12.11 -9.79
N PHE A 82 -20.06 -12.28 -8.79
CA PHE A 82 -19.47 -13.58 -8.43
C PHE A 82 -20.25 -14.41 -7.40
N ARG A 83 -21.17 -13.79 -6.65
CA ARG A 83 -21.97 -14.49 -5.62
C ARG A 83 -23.31 -15.01 -6.17
N GLY A 84 -23.66 -14.63 -7.41
CA GLY A 84 -24.85 -15.09 -8.13
C GLY A 84 -24.55 -16.08 -9.26
N ALA A 85 -23.31 -16.61 -9.31
CA ALA A 85 -22.88 -17.69 -10.19
C ALA A 85 -22.63 -18.96 -9.37
#